data_AF-A0A438IWE3-F1
#
_entry.id   AF-A0A438IWE3-F1
#
_cell.length_a   1.000
_cell.length_b   1.000
_cell.length_c   1.000
_cell.angle_alpha   90.00
_cell.angle_beta   90.00
_cell.angle_gamma   90.00
#
_symmetry.space_group_name_H-M   'P 1'
#
loop_
_entity.id
_entity.type
_entity.pdbx_description
1 polymer ?
#
loop_
_entity_poly.entity_id
_entity_poly.type
_entity_poly.pdbx_seq_one_letter_code
_entity_poly.pdbx_strand_id
1 'polypeptide(L)'
;MRWKLALWKRQYLSKGGRITLIKSILASMPLYQLSLFRMPKVVARRLEKLQRDFLWGGGSTERKAHLVSWERVCVSKEKGGLGLRKLVHLNKALLGKWVWRFARAKEEMWKHVLVAKYGQEEFGWRTKKANGAFGVGLWKEI
;
A
#
# COMPACT_ATOMS: atom_id res chain seq x y z
N MET A 1 6.39 1.94 13.09
CA MET A 1 6.58 2.22 11.63
C MET A 1 7.30 3.53 11.27
N ARG A 2 7.21 4.61 12.08
CA ARG A 2 7.86 5.92 11.82
C ARG A 2 9.40 5.88 11.69
N TRP A 3 10.05 4.89 12.29
CA TRP A 3 11.49 4.90 12.55
C TRP A 3 12.30 4.47 11.33
N LYS A 4 11.74 3.59 10.48
CA LYS A 4 12.35 3.20 9.20
C LYS A 4 12.38 4.33 8.18
N LEU A 5 11.64 5.42 8.38
CA LEU A 5 11.64 6.60 7.51
C LEU A 5 12.43 7.77 8.11
N ALA A 6 12.51 7.85 9.44
CA ALA A 6 13.17 8.94 10.17
C ALA A 6 14.71 8.87 10.13
N LEU A 7 15.31 7.68 9.97
CA LEU A 7 16.76 7.50 9.97
C LEU A 7 17.44 7.84 8.62
N TRP A 8 16.67 8.33 7.65
CA TRP A 8 17.12 8.37 6.28
C TRP A 8 17.77 9.69 6.03
N LYS A 9 19.08 9.65 5.72
CA LYS A 9 19.87 10.83 5.36
C LYS A 9 19.36 11.39 4.02
N ARG A 10 18.20 12.06 4.06
CA ARG A 10 17.51 12.76 2.96
C ARG A 10 18.48 13.71 2.24
N GLN A 11 19.46 14.22 2.97
CA GLN A 11 20.50 15.13 2.52
C GLN A 11 21.48 14.54 1.48
N TYR A 12 21.72 13.22 1.44
CA TYR A 12 22.70 12.63 0.51
C TYR A 12 22.10 11.93 -0.70
N LEU A 13 20.76 11.92 -0.84
CA LEU A 13 20.08 11.20 -1.91
C LEU A 13 19.57 12.16 -3.00
N SER A 14 19.92 11.86 -4.25
CA SER A 14 19.33 12.50 -5.43
C SER A 14 17.82 12.24 -5.52
N LYS A 15 17.08 13.08 -6.26
CA LYS A 15 15.64 12.86 -6.48
C LYS A 15 15.34 11.47 -7.08
N GLY A 16 16.18 11.01 -8.02
CA GLY A 16 16.10 9.67 -8.58
C GLY A 16 16.31 8.58 -7.52
N GLY A 17 17.34 8.72 -6.68
CA GLY A 17 17.60 7.82 -5.57
C GLY A 17 16.43 7.74 -4.59
N ARG A 18 15.83 8.89 -4.24
CA ARG A 18 14.64 8.96 -3.38
C ARG A 18 13.44 8.23 -3.98
N ILE A 19 13.20 8.35 -5.29
CA ILE A 19 12.11 7.63 -5.97
C ILE A 19 12.34 6.12 -5.94
N THR A 20 13.56 5.67 -6.29
CA THR A 20 13.93 4.25 -6.22
C THR A 20 13.72 3.70 -4.82
N LEU A 21 14.11 4.49 -3.83
CA LEU A 21 14.04 4.10 -2.44
C LEU A 21 12.59 4.11 -1.90
N ILE A 22 11.74 5.04 -2.33
CA ILE A 22 10.29 4.96 -2.08
C ILE A 22 9.73 3.66 -2.68
N LYS A 23 10.12 3.31 -3.91
CA LYS A 23 9.63 2.09 -4.57
C LYS A 23 10.08 0.81 -3.83
N SER A 24 11.32 0.75 -3.36
CA SER A 24 11.83 -0.40 -2.60
C SER A 24 11.22 -0.49 -1.20
N ILE A 25 10.99 0.65 -0.53
CA ILE A 25 10.23 0.64 0.73
C ILE A 25 8.80 0.19 0.45
N LEU A 26 8.14 0.62 -0.61
CA LEU A 26 6.78 0.14 -0.90
C LEU A 26 6.71 -1.35 -1.20
N ALA A 27 7.79 -1.93 -1.69
CA ALA A 27 7.92 -3.38 -1.81
C ALA A 27 8.15 -4.07 -0.45
N SER A 28 8.78 -3.40 0.52
CA SER A 28 9.05 -3.96 1.86
C SER A 28 8.08 -3.49 2.97
N MET A 29 7.32 -2.41 2.74
CA MET A 29 6.18 -1.96 3.53
C MET A 29 5.21 -3.11 3.44
N PRO A 30 4.95 -3.78 4.57
CA PRO A 30 4.61 -5.18 4.65
C PRO A 30 3.60 -5.58 3.58
N LEU A 31 4.10 -6.01 2.42
CA LEU A 31 3.27 -6.43 1.28
C LEU A 31 2.30 -7.52 1.73
N TYR A 32 2.74 -8.32 2.69
CA TYR A 32 1.93 -9.29 3.41
C TYR A 32 0.68 -8.65 4.04
N GLN A 33 0.83 -7.63 4.88
CA GLN A 33 -0.29 -6.92 5.51
C GLN A 33 -1.18 -6.24 4.47
N LEU A 34 -0.60 -5.63 3.43
CA LEU A 34 -1.33 -5.05 2.30
C LEU A 34 -2.09 -6.09 1.47
N SER A 35 -1.62 -7.33 1.43
CA SER A 35 -2.27 -8.40 0.69
C SER A 35 -3.40 -9.06 1.45
N LEU A 36 -3.39 -8.99 2.78
CA LEU A 36 -4.37 -9.67 3.63
C LEU A 36 -5.47 -8.73 4.12
N PHE A 37 -5.13 -7.48 4.44
CA PHE A 37 -6.06 -6.55 5.08
C PHE A 37 -6.38 -5.36 4.20
N ARG A 38 -7.63 -4.90 4.28
CA ARG A 38 -8.06 -3.67 3.62
C ARG A 38 -7.46 -2.45 4.32
N MET A 39 -6.69 -1.65 3.60
CA MET A 39 -6.10 -0.44 4.14
C MET A 39 -7.14 0.69 4.27
N PRO A 40 -7.27 1.32 5.46
CA PRO A 40 -8.06 2.53 5.64
C PRO A 40 -7.50 3.70 4.83
N LYS A 41 -8.39 4.52 4.24
CA LYS A 41 -7.98 5.70 3.45
C LYS A 41 -7.13 6.70 4.24
N VAL A 42 -7.36 6.84 5.54
CA VAL A 42 -6.59 7.74 6.43
C VAL A 42 -5.12 7.30 6.49
N VAL A 43 -4.89 6.00 6.64
CA VAL A 43 -3.55 5.40 6.72
C VAL A 43 -2.82 5.53 5.38
N ALA A 44 -3.52 5.26 4.28
CA ALA A 44 -2.98 5.49 2.94
C ALA A 44 -2.55 6.95 2.74
N ARG A 45 -3.40 7.91 3.11
CA ARG A 45 -3.09 9.35 3.02
C ARG A 45 -1.88 9.74 3.88
N ARG A 46 -1.75 9.17 5.08
CA ARG A 46 -0.61 9.40 5.98
C ARG A 46 0.70 8.88 5.38
N LEU A 47 0.69 7.67 4.84
CA LEU A 47 1.87 7.07 4.18
C LEU A 47 2.23 7.82 2.90
N GLU A 48 1.25 8.21 2.08
CA GLU A 48 1.48 9.02 0.87
C GLU A 48 1.99 10.43 1.22
N LYS A 49 1.59 10.99 2.37
CA LYS A 49 2.19 12.24 2.89
C LYS A 49 3.67 12.03 3.21
N LEU A 50 4.03 10.97 3.92
CA LEU A 50 5.43 10.67 4.23
C LEU A 50 6.29 10.49 2.96
N GLN A 51 5.75 9.81 1.93
CA GLN A 51 6.45 9.67 0.65
C GLN A 51 6.64 11.01 -0.06
N ARG A 52 5.63 11.89 -0.02
CA ARG A 52 5.71 13.25 -0.57
C ARG A 52 6.75 14.09 0.15
N ASP A 53 6.73 14.07 1.47
CA ASP A 53 7.64 14.83 2.32
C ASP A 53 9.09 14.35 2.13
N PHE A 54 9.27 13.05 1.91
CA PHE A 54 10.58 12.46 1.59
C PHE A 54 11.06 12.84 0.18
N LEU A 55 10.18 12.74 -0.82
CA LEU A 55 10.52 13.06 -2.21
C LEU A 55 10.93 14.53 -2.36
N TRP A 56 10.14 15.44 -1.80
CA TRP A 56 10.28 16.87 -2.03
C TRP A 56 11.12 17.60 -0.98
N GLY A 57 11.23 17.12 0.25
CA GLY A 57 11.88 17.89 1.31
C GLY A 57 13.41 18.04 1.21
N GLY A 58 13.98 19.11 1.79
CA GLY A 58 15.41 19.48 1.82
C GLY A 58 16.25 18.91 2.98
N GLY A 59 17.22 19.62 3.56
CA GLY A 59 17.91 19.19 4.80
C GLY A 59 16.98 19.15 6.02
N SER A 60 17.52 18.94 7.24
CA SER A 60 16.77 18.86 8.51
C SER A 60 15.90 20.07 8.82
N THR A 61 16.17 21.23 8.21
CA THR A 61 15.52 22.52 8.52
C THR A 61 14.72 23.13 7.36
N GLU A 62 14.78 22.60 6.14
CA GLU A 62 14.08 23.21 4.98
C GLU A 62 12.80 22.45 4.60
N ARG A 63 11.65 23.12 4.78
CA ARG A 63 10.39 22.75 4.10
C ARG A 63 10.44 23.25 2.66
N LYS A 64 10.64 22.35 1.70
CA LYS A 64 10.53 22.66 0.28
C LYS A 64 9.11 22.44 -0.21
N ALA A 65 8.62 23.35 -1.07
CA ALA A 65 7.31 23.24 -1.67
C ALA A 65 7.17 21.97 -2.53
N HIS A 66 5.97 21.38 -2.54
CA HIS A 66 5.64 20.29 -3.45
C HIS A 66 5.43 20.85 -4.85
N LEU A 67 6.46 20.75 -5.70
CA LEU A 67 6.46 21.37 -7.03
C LEU A 67 5.46 20.73 -8.01
N VAL A 68 5.14 19.45 -7.82
CA VAL A 68 4.27 18.69 -8.73
C VAL A 68 3.18 17.99 -7.93
N SER A 69 1.95 18.00 -8.46
CA SER A 69 0.83 17.30 -7.85
C SER A 69 1.14 15.80 -7.69
N TRP A 70 0.72 15.23 -6.56
CA TRP A 70 0.99 13.82 -6.28
C TRP A 70 0.36 12.88 -7.31
N GLU A 71 -0.78 13.30 -7.87
CA GLU A 71 -1.45 12.54 -8.91
C GLU A 71 -0.58 12.39 -10.15
N ARG A 72 0.04 13.49 -10.60
CA ARG A 72 0.94 13.50 -11.76
C ARG A 72 2.24 12.75 -11.48
N VAL A 73 2.74 12.79 -10.25
CA VAL A 73 3.87 11.95 -9.79
C VAL A 73 3.55 10.45 -9.90
N CYS A 74 2.31 10.06 -9.61
CA CYS A 74 1.88 8.66 -9.66
C CYS A 74 1.63 8.11 -11.08
N VAL A 75 1.51 8.97 -12.09
CA VAL A 75 1.34 8.56 -13.49
C VAL A 75 2.57 7.76 -13.97
N SER A 76 2.38 6.84 -14.91
CA SER A 76 3.49 6.04 -15.48
C SER A 76 4.54 6.94 -16.13
N LYS A 77 5.78 6.45 -16.22
CA LYS A 77 6.89 7.20 -16.87
C LYS A 77 6.59 7.49 -18.33
N GLU A 78 5.99 6.54 -19.05
CA GLU A 78 5.55 6.67 -20.44
C GLU A 78 4.55 7.81 -20.64
N LYS A 79 3.74 8.10 -19.61
CA LYS A 79 2.74 9.18 -19.62
C LYS A 79 3.25 10.46 -18.93
N GLY A 80 4.57 10.60 -18.75
CA GLY A 80 5.20 11.80 -18.19
C GLY A 80 5.17 11.91 -16.66
N GLY A 81 4.87 10.83 -15.93
CA GLY A 81 4.93 10.78 -14.46
C GLY A 81 6.20 10.09 -13.92
N LEU A 82 6.24 9.82 -12.60
CA LEU A 82 7.39 9.14 -11.95
C LEU A 82 7.12 7.65 -11.67
N GLY A 83 5.91 7.18 -11.94
CA GLY A 83 5.49 5.79 -11.78
C GLY A 83 5.44 5.33 -10.32
N LEU A 84 5.12 6.23 -9.38
CA LEU A 84 4.82 5.85 -8.00
C LEU A 84 3.39 5.33 -7.89
N ARG A 85 3.20 4.23 -7.14
CA ARG A 85 1.88 3.59 -7.05
C ARG A 85 1.07 4.20 -5.91
N LYS A 86 -0.18 4.60 -6.20
CA LYS A 86 -1.16 4.99 -5.17
C LYS A 86 -1.46 3.78 -4.27
N LEU A 87 -1.33 3.92 -2.95
CA LEU A 87 -1.39 2.79 -2.02
C LEU A 87 -2.77 2.14 -1.96
N VAL A 88 -3.82 2.95 -2.09
CA VAL A 88 -5.20 2.45 -2.11
C VAL A 88 -5.42 1.50 -3.28
N HIS A 89 -4.87 1.83 -4.46
CA HIS A 89 -4.99 1.00 -5.66
C HIS A 89 -4.15 -0.27 -5.54
N LEU A 90 -2.92 -0.14 -5.03
CA LEU A 90 -2.05 -1.29 -4.77
C LEU A 90 -2.71 -2.29 -3.82
N ASN A 91 -3.27 -1.82 -2.70
CA ASN A 91 -3.98 -2.68 -1.74
C ASN A 91 -5.21 -3.35 -2.38
N LYS A 92 -6.01 -2.62 -3.18
CA LYS A 92 -7.15 -3.23 -3.91
C LYS A 92 -6.67 -4.35 -4.83
N ALA A 93 -5.61 -4.12 -5.61
CA ALA A 93 -5.06 -5.10 -6.53
C ALA A 93 -4.52 -6.34 -5.81
N LEU A 94 -3.82 -6.16 -4.68
CA LEU A 94 -3.29 -7.27 -3.89
C LEU A 94 -4.39 -8.09 -3.22
N LEU A 95 -5.48 -7.47 -2.77
CA LEU A 95 -6.65 -8.19 -2.27
C LEU A 95 -7.35 -8.95 -3.41
N GLY A 96 -7.50 -8.30 -4.58
CA GLY A 96 -8.05 -8.93 -5.78
C GLY A 96 -7.27 -10.16 -6.25
N LYS A 97 -5.94 -10.17 -6.08
CA LYS A 97 -5.09 -11.35 -6.34
C LYS A 97 -5.56 -12.58 -5.54
N TRP A 98 -5.98 -12.40 -4.29
CA TRP A 98 -6.47 -13.51 -3.46
C TRP A 98 -7.85 -13.99 -3.89
N VAL A 99 -8.75 -13.07 -4.26
CA VAL A 99 -10.05 -13.41 -4.85
C VAL A 99 -9.86 -14.23 -6.13
N TRP A 100 -8.95 -13.79 -7.01
CA TRP A 100 -8.59 -14.51 -8.23
C TRP A 100 -8.00 -15.90 -7.96
N ARG A 101 -7.09 -16.00 -6.98
CA ARG A 101 -6.53 -17.29 -6.54
C ARG A 101 -7.61 -18.22 -6.03
N PHE A 102 -8.56 -17.71 -5.24
CA PHE A 102 -9.68 -18.50 -4.74
C PHE A 102 -10.56 -19.04 -5.88
N ALA A 103 -10.85 -18.20 -6.89
CA ALA A 103 -11.64 -18.60 -8.04
C ALA A 103 -10.94 -19.67 -8.91
N ARG A 104 -9.61 -19.62 -9.02
CA ARG A 104 -8.81 -20.60 -9.79
C ARG A 104 -8.44 -21.86 -9.02
N ALA A 105 -8.34 -21.77 -7.70
CA ALA A 105 -7.97 -22.91 -6.86
C ALA A 105 -9.04 -24.00 -6.96
N LYS A 106 -8.64 -25.22 -7.30
CA LYS A 106 -9.55 -26.37 -7.35
C LYS A 106 -9.72 -26.98 -5.95
N GLU A 107 -8.67 -27.63 -5.46
CA GLU A 107 -8.68 -28.45 -4.22
C GLU A 107 -7.56 -28.07 -3.23
N GLU A 108 -7.24 -26.78 -3.11
CA GLU A 108 -6.22 -26.36 -2.15
C GLU A 108 -6.79 -26.34 -0.72
N MET A 109 -6.08 -26.91 0.26
CA MET A 109 -6.57 -27.08 1.64
C MET A 109 -7.00 -25.76 2.31
N TRP A 110 -6.28 -24.66 2.05
CA TRP A 110 -6.64 -23.34 2.59
C TRP A 110 -8.01 -22.86 2.08
N LYS A 111 -8.38 -23.21 0.85
CA LYS A 111 -9.69 -22.91 0.26
C LYS A 111 -10.78 -23.65 1.03
N HIS A 112 -10.59 -24.94 1.31
CA HIS A 112 -11.55 -25.75 2.07
C HIS A 112 -11.76 -25.18 3.48
N VAL A 113 -10.68 -24.80 4.17
CA VAL A 113 -10.77 -24.15 5.49
C VAL A 113 -11.55 -22.83 5.41
N LEU A 114 -11.31 -22.02 4.38
CA LEU A 114 -12.02 -20.75 4.19
C LEU A 114 -13.51 -20.94 3.88
N VAL A 115 -13.86 -21.91 3.03
CA VAL A 115 -15.26 -22.25 2.73
C VAL A 115 -15.96 -22.80 3.97
N ALA A 116 -15.32 -23.70 4.72
CA ALA A 116 -15.89 -24.25 5.95
C ALA A 116 -16.14 -23.16 7.03
N LYS A 117 -15.22 -22.19 7.15
CA LYS A 117 -15.33 -21.14 8.17
C LYS A 117 -16.29 -20.02 7.80
N TYR A 118 -16.30 -19.59 6.54
CA TYR A 118 -17.02 -18.38 6.12
C TYR A 118 -18.17 -18.63 5.15
N GLY A 119 -18.31 -19.85 4.61
CA GLY A 119 -19.25 -20.19 3.56
C GLY A 119 -18.78 -19.76 2.17
N GLN A 120 -19.58 -20.10 1.16
CA GLN A 120 -19.42 -19.70 -0.24
C GLN A 120 -20.78 -19.27 -0.78
N GLU A 121 -20.88 -18.04 -1.29
CA GLU A 121 -22.07 -17.59 -2.05
C GLU A 121 -21.81 -17.76 -3.54
N GLU A 122 -22.81 -18.28 -4.26
CA GLU A 122 -22.95 -18.55 -5.71
C GLU A 122 -21.69 -18.52 -6.59
N PHE A 123 -20.94 -17.41 -6.66
CA PHE A 123 -19.80 -17.23 -7.56
C PHE A 123 -18.53 -16.63 -6.93
N GLY A 124 -18.42 -16.52 -5.60
CA GLY A 124 -17.18 -15.98 -5.01
C GLY A 124 -17.03 -16.10 -3.49
N TRP A 125 -15.78 -16.10 -3.04
CA TRP A 125 -15.47 -15.90 -1.63
C TRP A 125 -15.83 -14.46 -1.23
N ARG A 126 -16.90 -14.32 -0.44
CA ARG A 126 -17.29 -13.08 0.21
C ARG A 126 -17.38 -13.35 1.70
N THR A 127 -16.63 -12.60 2.50
CA THR A 127 -16.81 -12.64 3.95
C THR A 127 -18.16 -12.03 4.31
N LYS A 128 -18.87 -12.62 5.28
CA LYS A 128 -20.10 -12.03 5.83
C LYS A 128 -19.85 -10.55 6.18
N LYS A 129 -20.84 -9.70 5.93
CA LYS A 129 -20.76 -8.26 6.23
C LYS A 129 -20.30 -8.09 7.68
N ALA A 130 -19.15 -7.47 7.87
CA ALA A 130 -18.62 -7.23 9.21
C ALA A 130 -19.50 -6.18 9.91
N ASN A 131 -20.11 -6.55 11.03
CA ASN A 131 -20.95 -5.65 11.85
C ASN A 131 -20.12 -4.75 12.79
N GLY A 132 -18.82 -4.57 12.53
CA GLY A 132 -17.91 -3.79 13.37
C GLY A 132 -16.56 -3.48 12.69
N ALA A 133 -15.64 -2.88 13.45
CA ALA A 133 -14.31 -2.48 12.97
C ALA A 133 -13.37 -3.69 12.75
N PHE A 134 -13.54 -4.40 11.63
CA PHE A 134 -12.70 -5.55 11.27
C PHE A 134 -11.40 -5.13 10.56
N GLY A 135 -10.27 -5.73 10.95
CA GLY A 135 -8.98 -5.52 10.27
C GLY A 135 -8.36 -4.14 10.44
N VAL A 136 -8.92 -3.26 11.29
CA VAL A 136 -8.44 -1.89 11.51
C VAL A 136 -7.32 -1.81 12.57
N GLY A 137 -7.30 -2.75 13.52
CA GLY A 137 -6.32 -2.81 14.61
C GLY A 137 -4.88 -2.88 14.12
N LEU A 138 -4.63 -3.66 13.07
CA LEU A 138 -3.31 -3.79 12.44
C LEU A 138 -2.76 -2.45 11.94
N TRP A 139 -3.63 -1.53 11.54
CA TRP A 139 -3.23 -0.24 10.99
C TRP A 139 -3.06 0.85 12.06
N LYS A 140 -3.41 0.59 13.33
CA LYS A 140 -3.29 1.59 14.41
C LYS A 140 -1.84 1.99 14.68
N GLU A 141 -0.89 1.08 14.47
CA GLU A 141 0.54 1.30 14.71
C GLU A 141 1.30 1.94 13.53
N ILE A 142 0.58 2.25 12.44
CA ILE A 142 1.09 2.77 11.17
C ILE A 142 0.81 4.29 11.06
#